data_AF-A0A8T5PY82-F1
#
_entry.id   AF-A0A8T5PY82-F1
#
_cell.length_a   1.000
_cell.length_b   1.000
_cell.length_c   1.000
_cell.angle_alpha   90.00
_cell.angle_beta   90.00
_cell.angle_gamma   90.00
#
_symmetry.space_group_name_H-M   'P 1'
#
loop_
_entity.id
_entity.type
_entity.pdbx_description
1 polymer ?
#
loop_
_entity_poly.entity_id
_entity_poly.type
_entity_poly.pdbx_seq_one_letter_code
_entity_poly.pdbx_strand_id
1 'polypeptide(L)'
;MSNDNTGNNLGKQKLMLKASAILKYFLNTDEKIDTLIMCKPSNIELMCYDQSLYEALGSLKEYDEFNFRRLVKFLESVDIVSFAKNTNRSKPVLSEKRVEQLRKEALTK
;
A
#
# COMPACT_ATOMS: atom_id res chain seq x y z
N MET A 1 21.91 11.77 41.77
CA MET A 1 22.06 12.66 40.59
C MET A 1 23.31 12.18 39.88
N SER A 2 23.24 11.49 38.74
CA SER A 2 22.63 11.95 37.50
C SER A 2 21.98 10.79 36.72
N ASN A 3 20.84 11.08 36.11
CA ASN A 3 20.15 10.24 35.14
C ASN A 3 20.85 10.38 33.79
N ASP A 4 21.34 9.28 33.22
CA ASP A 4 21.53 9.16 31.77
C ASP A 4 20.45 8.21 31.24
N ASN A 5 19.33 8.79 30.85
CA ASN A 5 18.27 8.10 30.13
C ASN A 5 18.44 8.43 28.66
N THR A 6 19.31 7.68 27.97
CA THR A 6 19.46 7.71 26.51
C THR A 6 18.18 7.20 25.88
N GLY A 7 17.23 8.11 25.68
CA GLY A 7 16.02 7.89 24.89
C GLY A 7 16.39 7.55 23.46
N ASN A 8 16.47 6.25 23.19
CA ASN A 8 16.69 5.71 21.87
C ASN A 8 15.44 6.01 21.04
N ASN A 9 15.45 7.12 20.29
CA ASN A 9 14.41 7.46 19.31
C ASN A 9 14.52 6.48 18.13
N LEU A 10 14.09 5.23 18.34
CA LEU A 10 13.89 4.24 17.29
C LEU A 10 12.68 4.68 16.46
N GLY A 11 12.91 5.58 15.50
CA GLY A 11 11.89 6.00 14.54
C GLY A 11 11.26 4.77 13.86
N LYS A 12 9.93 4.80 13.67
CA LYS A 12 9.22 3.71 12.98
C LYS A 12 9.79 3.53 11.57
N GLN A 13 9.95 2.28 11.16
CA GLN A 13 10.37 1.97 9.80
C GLN A 13 9.25 2.35 8.83
N LYS A 14 9.52 3.26 7.89
CA LYS A 14 8.56 3.63 6.84
C LYS A 14 8.63 2.65 5.68
N LEU A 15 7.49 2.09 5.29
CA LEU A 15 7.39 1.20 4.15
C LEU A 15 6.41 1.76 3.11
N MET A 16 6.93 2.05 1.92
CA MET A 16 6.15 2.53 0.77
C MET A 16 5.58 1.36 -0.04
N LEU A 17 4.25 1.20 -0.02
CA LEU A 17 3.52 0.20 -0.80
C LEU A 17 3.36 0.66 -2.24
N LYS A 18 3.77 -0.20 -3.18
CA LYS A 18 3.55 -0.02 -4.62
C LYS A 18 2.17 -0.57 -5.03
N ALA A 19 1.66 -0.13 -6.17
CA ALA A 19 0.38 -0.56 -6.71
C ALA A 19 0.19 -2.09 -6.79
N SER A 20 1.22 -2.86 -7.15
CA SER A 20 1.11 -4.33 -7.20
C SER A 20 0.99 -4.97 -5.83
N ALA A 21 1.65 -4.46 -4.79
CA ALA A 21 1.45 -4.92 -3.41
C ALA A 21 0.04 -4.60 -2.91
N ILE A 22 -0.47 -3.41 -3.22
CA ILE A 22 -1.85 -3.02 -2.89
C ILE A 22 -2.85 -3.92 -3.63
N LEU A 23 -2.60 -4.24 -4.89
CA LEU A 23 -3.44 -5.15 -5.67
C LEU A 23 -3.42 -6.58 -5.09
N LYS A 24 -2.25 -7.09 -4.69
CA LYS A 24 -2.13 -8.37 -3.96
C LYS A 24 -2.97 -8.40 -2.70
N TYR A 25 -2.98 -7.30 -1.95
CA TYR A 25 -3.85 -7.15 -0.79
C TYR A 25 -5.32 -7.23 -1.22
N PHE A 26 -5.79 -6.46 -2.20
CA PHE A 26 -7.20 -6.49 -2.59
C PHE A 26 -7.65 -7.82 -3.18
N LEU A 27 -6.77 -8.55 -3.86
CA LEU A 27 -7.03 -9.88 -4.42
C LEU A 27 -6.77 -11.03 -3.43
N ASN A 28 -6.28 -10.72 -2.23
CA ASN A 28 -5.92 -11.70 -1.20
C ASN A 28 -4.93 -12.78 -1.70
N THR A 29 -3.95 -12.39 -2.53
CA THR A 29 -2.99 -13.32 -3.15
C THR A 29 -1.63 -13.39 -2.45
N ASP A 30 -1.41 -12.57 -1.41
CA ASP A 30 -0.15 -12.50 -0.66
C ASP A 30 -0.43 -12.35 0.84
N GLU A 31 -0.27 -13.45 1.58
CA GLU A 31 -0.55 -13.53 3.02
C GLU A 31 0.34 -12.59 3.86
N LYS A 32 1.58 -12.35 3.42
CA LYS A 32 2.51 -11.46 4.13
C LYS A 32 2.02 -10.02 4.04
N ILE A 33 1.62 -9.59 2.85
CA ILE A 33 1.04 -8.26 2.64
C ILE A 33 -0.30 -8.13 3.36
N ASP A 34 -1.15 -9.16 3.32
CA ASP A 34 -2.40 -9.20 4.07
C ASP A 34 -2.18 -8.97 5.56
N THR A 35 -1.34 -9.79 6.19
CA THR A 35 -0.99 -9.68 7.61
C THR A 35 -0.43 -8.29 7.93
N LEU A 36 0.47 -7.77 7.10
CA LEU A 36 1.09 -6.48 7.32
C LEU A 36 0.08 -5.33 7.38
N ILE A 37 -0.88 -5.31 6.44
CA ILE A 37 -1.91 -4.26 6.36
C ILE A 37 -2.99 -4.46 7.43
N MET A 38 -3.41 -5.71 7.67
CA MET A 38 -4.47 -6.02 8.64
C MET A 38 -4.01 -5.75 10.08
N CYS A 39 -2.78 -6.13 10.43
CA CYS A 39 -2.27 -6.02 11.80
C CYS A 39 -1.61 -4.66 12.11
N LYS A 40 -1.09 -3.94 11.10
CA LYS A 40 -0.39 -2.65 11.25
C LYS A 40 0.61 -2.66 12.43
N PRO A 41 1.73 -3.41 12.31
CA PRO A 41 2.73 -3.52 13.38
C PRO A 41 3.16 -2.14 13.91
N SER A 42 3.27 -1.98 15.23
CA SER A 42 3.50 -0.66 15.86
C SER A 42 4.83 -0.01 15.48
N ASN A 43 5.81 -0.81 15.04
CA ASN A 43 7.13 -0.40 14.60
C ASN A 43 7.22 -0.04 13.10
N ILE A 44 6.14 -0.21 12.32
CA ILE A 44 6.12 0.06 10.88
C ILE A 44 5.05 1.10 10.56
N GLU A 45 5.41 2.10 9.78
CA GLU A 45 4.50 3.07 9.18
C GLU A 45 4.31 2.69 7.70
N LEU A 46 3.11 2.22 7.35
CA LEU A 46 2.78 1.90 5.96
C LEU A 46 2.31 3.17 5.26
N MET A 47 2.84 3.43 4.08
CA MET A 47 2.43 4.55 3.26
C MET A 47 2.30 4.17 1.80
N CYS A 48 1.48 4.89 1.05
CA CYS A 48 1.42 4.77 -0.40
C CYS A 48 1.11 6.11 -1.06
N TYR A 49 1.40 6.21 -2.35
CA TYR A 49 0.85 7.32 -3.13
C TYR A 49 -0.61 7.06 -3.47
N ASP A 50 -1.42 8.12 -3.49
CA ASP A 50 -2.79 8.10 -4.02
C ASP A 50 -2.86 7.58 -5.48
N GLN A 51 -1.78 7.77 -6.25
CA GLN A 51 -1.58 7.18 -7.57
C GLN A 51 -1.50 5.64 -7.49
N SER A 52 -0.79 5.08 -6.51
CA SER A 52 -0.61 3.63 -6.37
C SER A 52 -1.91 2.95 -5.95
N LEU A 53 -2.71 3.59 -5.07
CA LEU A 53 -4.05 3.13 -4.74
C LEU A 53 -4.99 3.19 -5.95
N TYR A 54 -4.97 4.28 -6.72
CA TYR A 54 -5.71 4.42 -7.97
C TYR A 54 -5.38 3.31 -8.97
N GLU A 55 -4.09 3.06 -9.21
CA GLU A 55 -3.67 2.01 -10.15
C GLU A 55 -4.14 0.62 -9.70
N ALA A 56 -4.03 0.31 -8.40
CA ALA A 56 -4.48 -0.97 -7.86
C ALA A 56 -6.00 -1.16 -8.02
N LEU A 57 -6.80 -0.17 -7.61
CA LEU A 57 -8.26 -0.23 -7.74
C LEU A 57 -8.70 -0.30 -9.20
N GLY A 58 -8.08 0.50 -10.08
CA GLY A 58 -8.37 0.47 -11.52
C GLY A 58 -7.88 -0.80 -12.24
N SER A 59 -7.10 -1.64 -11.57
CA SER A 59 -6.63 -2.93 -12.10
C SER A 59 -7.51 -4.12 -11.69
N LEU A 60 -8.51 -3.90 -10.82
CA LEU A 60 -9.52 -4.89 -10.49
C LEU A 60 -10.42 -5.17 -11.71
N LYS A 61 -10.96 -6.38 -11.77
CA LYS A 61 -11.91 -6.86 -12.79
C LYS A 61 -13.21 -7.22 -12.10
N GLU A 62 -14.30 -7.23 -12.87
CA GLU A 62 -15.65 -7.52 -12.35
C GLU A 62 -15.75 -8.91 -11.69
N TYR A 63 -14.94 -9.86 -12.15
CA TYR A 63 -14.87 -11.21 -11.60
C TYR A 63 -13.91 -11.34 -10.40
N ASP A 64 -13.19 -10.29 -10.01
CA ASP A 64 -12.35 -10.32 -8.82
C ASP A 64 -13.24 -10.16 -7.57
N GLU A 65 -13.00 -10.98 -6.54
CA GLU A 65 -13.74 -10.92 -5.27
C GLU A 65 -13.29 -9.72 -4.41
N PHE A 66 -13.56 -8.50 -4.90
CA PHE A 66 -13.21 -7.30 -4.16
C PHE A 66 -14.13 -7.08 -2.96
N ASN A 67 -13.54 -7.06 -1.76
CA ASN A 67 -14.26 -6.80 -0.53
C ASN A 67 -14.05 -5.36 -0.06
N PHE A 68 -15.12 -4.56 -0.05
CA PHE A 68 -15.09 -3.16 0.40
C PHE A 68 -14.53 -2.99 1.82
N ARG A 69 -14.71 -3.96 2.72
CA ARG A 69 -14.14 -3.90 4.08
C ARG A 69 -12.61 -3.92 4.08
N ARG A 70 -11.99 -4.57 3.09
CA ARG A 70 -10.52 -4.54 2.90
C ARG A 70 -10.06 -3.15 2.50
N LEU A 71 -10.82 -2.44 1.65
CA LEU A 71 -10.52 -1.03 1.35
C LEU A 71 -10.60 -0.17 2.61
N VAL A 72 -11.66 -0.30 3.40
CA VAL A 72 -11.77 0.45 4.67
C VAL A 72 -10.57 0.19 5.58
N LYS A 73 -10.17 -1.09 5.75
CA LYS A 73 -9.00 -1.42 6.55
C LYS A 73 -7.70 -0.87 5.96
N PHE A 74 -7.55 -0.89 4.63
CA PHE A 74 -6.41 -0.28 3.96
C PHE A 74 -6.30 1.22 4.28
N LEU A 75 -7.42 1.96 4.20
CA LEU A 75 -7.48 3.39 4.49
C LEU A 75 -7.17 3.72 5.97
N GLU A 76 -7.46 2.81 6.89
CA GLU A 76 -7.12 2.93 8.32
C GLU A 76 -5.62 2.64 8.58
N SER A 77 -5.07 1.66 7.86
CA SER A 77 -3.74 1.12 8.12
C SER A 77 -2.62 1.85 7.37
N VAL A 78 -2.91 2.45 6.22
CA VAL A 78 -1.91 2.99 5.30
C VAL A 78 -2.07 4.50 5.12
N ASP A 79 -0.99 5.25 5.34
CA ASP A 79 -0.95 6.68 5.11
C ASP A 79 -0.87 6.98 3.61
N ILE A 80 -1.96 7.56 3.07
CA ILE A 80 -2.06 7.88 1.64
C ILE A 80 -1.59 9.31 1.42
N VAL A 81 -0.48 9.46 0.69
CA VAL A 81 0.12 10.75 0.38
C VAL A 81 -0.06 11.12 -1.09
N SER A 82 -0.11 12.41 -1.39
CA SER A 82 -0.32 12.89 -2.77
C SER A 82 0.90 12.64 -3.66
N PHE A 83 0.74 11.87 -4.73
CA PHE A 83 1.78 11.67 -5.74
C PHE A 83 2.25 12.99 -6.33
N ALA A 84 1.33 13.85 -6.72
CA ALA A 84 1.65 15.11 -7.39
C ALA A 84 2.46 16.05 -6.50
N LYS A 85 2.06 16.21 -5.23
CA LYS A 85 2.78 17.08 -4.28
C LYS A 85 4.17 16.56 -3.94
N ASN A 86 4.35 15.23 -3.90
CA ASN A 86 5.63 14.63 -3.50
C ASN A 86 6.59 14.39 -4.67
N THR A 87 6.09 14.29 -5.90
CA THR A 87 6.91 14.00 -7.09
C THR A 87 7.01 15.16 -8.08
N ASN A 88 6.21 16.22 -7.89
CA ASN A 88 6.05 17.33 -8.84
C ASN A 88 5.66 16.87 -10.26
N ARG A 89 4.93 15.75 -10.35
CA ARG A 89 4.43 15.19 -11.62
C ARG A 89 2.93 14.98 -11.57
N SER A 90 2.27 15.15 -12.70
CA SER A 90 0.87 14.75 -12.83
C SER A 90 0.71 13.24 -12.68
N LYS A 91 -0.40 12.81 -12.07
CA LYS A 91 -0.78 11.41 -12.02
C LYS A 91 -0.97 10.88 -13.46
N PRO A 92 -0.25 9.83 -13.88
CA PRO A 92 -0.41 9.29 -15.22
C PRO A 92 -1.78 8.61 -15.37
N VAL A 93 -2.33 8.64 -16.59
CA VAL A 93 -3.52 7.87 -16.93
C VAL A 93 -3.19 6.38 -16.87
N LEU A 94 -4.05 5.60 -16.22
CA LEU A 94 -3.91 4.14 -16.17
C LEU A 94 -4.17 3.54 -17.55
N SER A 95 -3.12 3.02 -18.18
CA SER A 95 -3.21 2.32 -19.47
C SER A 95 -3.48 0.83 -19.30
N GLU A 96 -4.05 0.19 -20.32
CA GLU A 96 -4.30 -1.26 -20.32
C GLU A 96 -3.02 -2.06 -20.10
N LYS A 97 -1.92 -1.69 -20.78
CA LYS A 97 -0.60 -2.30 -20.59
C LYS A 97 -0.13 -2.23 -19.13
N ARG A 98 -0.40 -1.11 -18.45
CA ARG A 98 -0.06 -0.95 -17.03
C ARG A 98 -0.92 -1.83 -16.14
N VAL A 99 -2.22 -1.96 -16.44
CA VAL A 99 -3.13 -2.89 -15.75
C VAL A 99 -2.65 -4.33 -15.90
N GLU A 100 -2.33 -4.78 -17.12
CA GLU A 100 -1.83 -6.13 -17.37
C GLU A 100 -0.54 -6.42 -16.60
N GLN A 101 0.39 -5.46 -16.58
CA GLN A 101 1.62 -5.58 -15.80
C GLN A 101 1.31 -5.77 -14.31
N LEU A 102 0.47 -4.93 -13.72
CA LEU A 102 0.12 -4.99 -12.30
C LEU A 102 -0.56 -6.31 -11.94
N ARG A 103 -1.48 -6.78 -12.79
CA ARG A 103 -2.16 -8.07 -12.59
C ARG A 103 -1.18 -9.23 -12.68
N LYS A 104 -0.25 -9.21 -13.63
CA LYS A 104 0.81 -10.24 -13.73
C LYS A 104 1.64 -10.30 -12.45
N GLU A 105 2.07 -9.16 -11.93
CA GLU A 105 2.83 -9.08 -10.67
C GLU A 105 2.01 -9.54 -9.46
N ALA A 106 0.71 -9.23 -9.41
CA ALA A 106 -0.14 -9.54 -8.27
C ALA A 106 -0.64 -10.99 -8.21
N LEU A 107 -0.78 -11.63 -9.37
CA LEU A 107 -1.27 -13.01 -9.49
C LEU A 107 -0.14 -14.05 -9.54
N THR A 108 1.11 -13.61 -9.69
CA THR A 108 2.28 -14.50 -9.57
C THR A 108 2.57 -14.74 -8.08
N LYS A 109 2.57 -16.02 -7.68
CA LYS A 109 2.85 -16.47 -6.30
C LYS A 109 4.30 -16.19 -5.89
#